data_AF-A0A956N4G6-F1
#
_entry.id   AF-A0A956N4G6-F1
#
_cell.length_a   1.000
_cell.length_b   1.000
_cell.length_c   1.000
_cell.angle_alpha   90.00
_cell.angle_beta   90.00
_cell.angle_gamma   90.00
#
_symmetry.space_group_name_H-M   'P 1'
#
loop_
_entity.id
_entity.type
_entity.pdbx_description
1 polymer ?
#
loop_
_entity_poly.entity_id
_entity_poly.type
_entity_poly.pdbx_seq_one_letter_code
_entity_poly.pdbx_strand_id
1 'polypeptide(L)'
;MRLVACTACRTQYDTTHVPPGHSFTCRCGAPVENVTRPPVDAPVERCASCGAPADPGDDRCPFCRAEIIRDRDKLSLLCPECYARNADGARYCAACGLEFAPQPVPGTGAPLECVDCGKRLIDRGVGDVIVSECPACNGLWVTSALFDQLVNRAVAARKSSLEGGVPAPNPREGRGNPLNVQVRYRKCPQCHRHMLRRNWNKTSGVVVDVCHEHGTWLDADELERIAGYILSGGLAEAQRREAERPSYATPASSQPPVELTRVLMQTNRGRQRYELFESFVDFLRASLGR
;
A
#
# COMPACT_ATOMS: atom_id res chain seq x y z
N MET A 1 -8.14 8.83 -17.84
CA MET A 1 -6.78 8.51 -17.33
C MET A 1 -5.87 8.06 -18.48
N ARG A 2 -4.56 8.36 -18.47
CA ARG A 2 -3.62 7.93 -19.52
C ARG A 2 -2.48 7.12 -18.93
N LEU A 3 -2.27 5.92 -19.49
CA LEU A 3 -1.23 5.01 -19.03
C LEU A 3 -0.18 4.78 -20.11
N VAL A 4 1.07 4.66 -19.68
CA VAL A 4 2.18 4.21 -20.52
C VAL A 4 2.92 3.10 -19.80
N ALA A 5 3.21 2.00 -20.50
CA ALA A 5 4.02 0.92 -19.96
C ALA A 5 5.47 1.06 -20.43
N CYS A 6 6.42 0.83 -19.51
CA CYS A 6 7.82 0.68 -19.87
C CYS A 6 7.98 -0.53 -20.80
N THR A 7 8.67 -0.38 -21.92
CA THR A 7 8.90 -1.47 -22.88
C THR A 7 9.82 -2.56 -22.33
N ALA A 8 10.75 -2.20 -21.42
CA ALA A 8 11.68 -3.16 -20.80
C ALA A 8 11.04 -3.99 -19.67
N CYS A 9 10.48 -3.35 -18.63
CA CYS A 9 9.99 -4.04 -17.43
C CYS A 9 8.46 -4.06 -17.30
N ARG A 10 7.72 -3.46 -18.25
CA ARG A 10 6.25 -3.47 -18.31
C ARG A 10 5.53 -2.73 -17.18
N THR A 11 6.28 -2.04 -16.32
CA THR A 11 5.71 -1.15 -15.30
C THR A 11 4.83 -0.10 -15.98
N GLN A 12 3.59 -0.02 -15.53
CA GLN A 12 2.61 0.95 -16.00
C GLN A 12 2.78 2.24 -15.21
N TYR A 13 2.74 3.37 -15.90
CA TYR A 13 2.82 4.70 -15.30
C TYR A 13 1.57 5.51 -15.64
N ASP A 14 1.00 6.19 -14.65
CA ASP A 14 -0.03 7.20 -14.89
C ASP A 14 0.63 8.48 -15.40
N THR A 15 0.46 8.74 -16.69
CA THR A 15 1.00 9.91 -17.37
C THR A 15 -0.04 11.00 -17.58
N THR A 16 -1.18 10.96 -16.87
CA THR A 16 -2.26 11.96 -16.97
C THR A 16 -1.75 13.39 -16.76
N HIS A 17 -0.75 13.58 -15.89
CA HIS A 17 -0.13 14.88 -15.60
C HIS A 17 1.23 15.10 -16.27
N VAL A 18 1.67 14.16 -17.11
CA VAL A 18 2.91 14.30 -17.89
C VAL A 18 2.53 14.81 -19.28
N PRO A 19 3.15 15.89 -19.79
CA PRO A 19 2.85 16.35 -21.14
C PRO A 19 3.19 15.27 -22.19
N PRO A 20 2.42 15.13 -23.27
CA PRO A 20 2.77 14.24 -24.37
C PRO A 20 4.17 14.54 -24.94
N GLY A 21 4.90 13.50 -25.34
CA GLY A 21 6.26 13.62 -25.88
C GLY A 21 7.35 13.88 -24.83
N HIS A 22 7.00 14.02 -23.53
CA HIS A 22 8.02 14.02 -22.48
C HIS A 22 8.50 12.62 -22.18
N SER A 23 9.81 12.51 -22.00
CA SER A 23 10.46 11.28 -21.56
C SER A 23 10.82 11.35 -20.08
N PHE A 24 10.73 10.22 -19.42
CA PHE A 24 11.20 10.03 -18.04
C PHE A 24 11.92 8.69 -17.94
N THR A 25 12.76 8.56 -16.92
CA THR A 25 13.47 7.31 -16.68
C THR A 25 12.57 6.36 -15.90
N CYS A 26 12.28 5.19 -16.49
CA CYS A 26 11.65 4.09 -15.78
C CYS A 26 12.47 3.75 -14.54
N ARG A 27 11.80 3.23 -13.51
CA ARG A 27 12.46 2.70 -12.31
C ARG A 27 13.43 1.55 -12.61
N CYS A 28 13.29 0.84 -13.74
CA CYS A 28 14.26 -0.16 -14.20
C CYS A 28 15.48 0.44 -14.94
N GLY A 29 15.58 1.76 -15.05
CA GLY A 29 16.64 2.49 -15.75
C GLY A 29 16.39 2.73 -17.25
N ALA A 30 15.41 2.04 -17.85
CA ALA A 30 15.06 2.26 -19.26
C ALA A 30 14.34 3.60 -19.46
N PRO A 31 14.54 4.29 -20.59
CA PRO A 31 13.72 5.46 -20.91
C PRO A 31 12.27 5.06 -21.19
N VAL A 32 11.33 5.90 -20.74
CA VAL A 32 9.90 5.81 -21.07
C VAL A 32 9.51 7.12 -21.71
N GLU A 33 8.96 7.05 -22.91
CA GLU A 33 8.42 8.22 -23.60
C GLU A 33 6.90 8.23 -23.46
N ASN A 34 6.34 9.36 -23.05
CA ASN A 34 4.90 9.57 -22.98
C ASN A 34 4.31 9.81 -24.37
N VAL A 35 4.37 8.78 -25.22
CA VAL A 35 3.79 8.81 -26.56
C VAL A 35 2.32 8.41 -26.48
N THR A 36 1.44 9.34 -26.84
CA THR A 36 0.03 9.03 -27.04
C THR A 36 -0.12 8.19 -28.31
N ARG A 37 -0.53 6.93 -28.15
CA ARG A 37 -0.89 6.07 -29.28
C ARG A 37 -2.36 6.26 -29.66
N PRO A 38 -2.72 6.09 -30.95
CA PRO A 38 -4.11 6.12 -31.36
C PRO A 38 -4.93 5.06 -30.60
N PRO A 39 -6.10 5.42 -30.06
CA PRO A 39 -6.97 4.48 -29.39
C PRO A 39 -7.52 3.45 -30.38
N VAL A 40 -7.64 2.22 -29.93
CA VAL A 40 -8.28 1.13 -30.68
C VAL A 40 -9.68 0.90 -30.12
N ASP A 41 -10.67 0.85 -31.00
CA ASP A 41 -11.99 0.35 -30.63
C ASP A 41 -11.95 -1.18 -30.74
N ALA A 42 -11.91 -1.84 -29.57
CA ALA A 42 -11.87 -3.29 -29.46
C ALA A 42 -13.17 -3.81 -28.85
N PRO A 43 -13.64 -5.01 -29.23
CA PRO A 43 -14.78 -5.62 -28.57
C PRO A 43 -14.50 -5.84 -27.07
N VAL A 44 -15.54 -5.70 -26.27
CA VAL A 44 -15.49 -6.06 -24.85
C VAL A 44 -15.62 -7.57 -24.74
N GLU A 45 -14.52 -8.24 -24.43
CA GLU A 45 -14.42 -9.69 -24.23
C GLU A 45 -14.25 -10.05 -22.75
N ARG A 46 -14.02 -9.04 -21.89
CA ARG A 46 -13.74 -9.21 -20.47
C ARG A 46 -14.42 -8.14 -19.61
N CYS A 47 -14.75 -8.53 -18.38
CA CYS A 47 -15.22 -7.61 -17.36
C CYS A 47 -14.08 -6.69 -16.90
N ALA A 48 -14.29 -5.38 -17.02
CA ALA A 48 -13.34 -4.37 -16.58
C ALA A 48 -13.08 -4.37 -15.05
N SER A 49 -13.96 -4.98 -14.25
CA SER A 49 -13.82 -5.02 -12.78
C SER A 49 -13.05 -6.24 -12.27
N CYS A 50 -13.21 -7.41 -12.87
CA CYS A 50 -12.61 -8.66 -12.37
C CYS A 50 -11.81 -9.45 -13.42
N GLY A 51 -11.80 -9.02 -14.69
CA GLY A 51 -11.04 -9.66 -15.77
C GLY A 51 -11.66 -10.94 -16.36
N ALA A 52 -12.77 -11.42 -15.80
CA ALA A 52 -13.48 -12.60 -16.28
C ALA A 52 -14.06 -12.39 -17.69
N PRO A 53 -14.23 -13.46 -18.50
CA PRO A 53 -14.87 -13.37 -19.81
C PRO A 53 -16.25 -12.71 -19.72
N ALA A 54 -16.59 -11.92 -20.73
CA ALA A 54 -17.89 -11.27 -20.87
C ALA A 54 -18.47 -11.62 -22.25
N ASP A 55 -19.74 -12.03 -22.27
CA ASP A 55 -20.43 -12.33 -23.52
C ASP A 55 -20.98 -11.04 -24.15
N PRO A 56 -21.19 -11.00 -25.48
CA PRO A 56 -21.69 -9.80 -26.16
C PRO A 56 -23.05 -9.29 -25.62
N GLY A 57 -23.88 -10.20 -25.11
CA GLY A 57 -25.21 -9.90 -24.57
C GLY A 57 -25.24 -9.50 -23.09
N ASP A 58 -24.13 -9.63 -22.36
CA ASP A 58 -24.10 -9.37 -20.92
C ASP A 58 -24.17 -7.87 -20.63
N ASP A 59 -25.19 -7.40 -19.94
CA ASP A 59 -25.23 -6.05 -19.35
C ASP A 59 -24.50 -6.01 -17.99
N ARG A 60 -24.34 -7.16 -17.35
CA ARG A 60 -23.62 -7.37 -16.09
C ARG A 60 -22.75 -8.62 -16.16
N CYS A 61 -21.57 -8.53 -15.55
CA CYS A 61 -20.65 -9.66 -15.44
C CYS A 61 -21.28 -10.81 -14.64
N PRO A 62 -21.32 -12.05 -15.16
CA PRO A 62 -21.90 -13.18 -14.44
C PRO A 62 -21.11 -13.59 -13.18
N PHE A 63 -19.85 -13.15 -13.05
CA PHE A 63 -18.97 -13.50 -11.94
C PHE A 63 -19.01 -12.49 -10.80
N CYS A 64 -18.80 -11.20 -11.09
CA CYS A 64 -18.72 -10.15 -10.07
C CYS A 64 -19.92 -9.19 -10.07
N ARG A 65 -20.86 -9.35 -11.01
CA ARG A 65 -22.08 -8.52 -11.18
C ARG A 65 -21.85 -7.04 -11.49
N ALA A 66 -20.60 -6.64 -11.77
CA ALA A 66 -20.28 -5.32 -12.27
C ALA A 66 -20.94 -5.08 -13.62
N GLU A 67 -21.36 -3.85 -13.88
CA GLU A 67 -21.91 -3.42 -15.17
C GLU A 67 -20.87 -3.57 -16.28
N ILE A 68 -21.29 -4.02 -17.46
CA ILE A 68 -20.45 -4.07 -18.66
C ILE A 68 -20.67 -2.81 -19.49
N ILE A 69 -19.73 -1.87 -19.38
CA ILE A 69 -19.77 -0.58 -20.08
C ILE A 69 -19.21 -0.74 -21.51
N ARG A 70 -20.08 -0.61 -22.52
CA ARG A 70 -19.71 -0.62 -23.95
C ARG A 70 -19.87 0.73 -24.65
N ASP A 71 -20.53 1.66 -23.99
CA ASP A 71 -20.76 3.01 -24.49
C ASP A 71 -19.43 3.76 -24.64
N ARG A 72 -19.07 4.07 -25.89
CA ARG A 72 -17.78 4.69 -26.24
C ARG A 72 -17.55 6.03 -25.54
N ASP A 73 -18.62 6.79 -25.27
CA ASP A 73 -18.52 8.11 -24.65
C ASP A 73 -18.10 8.02 -23.16
N LYS A 74 -18.20 6.82 -22.57
CA LYS A 74 -17.76 6.53 -21.20
C LYS A 74 -16.35 5.91 -21.13
N LEU A 75 -15.65 5.77 -22.27
CA LEU A 75 -14.36 5.10 -22.36
C LEU A 75 -13.21 6.05 -22.71
N SER A 76 -12.50 6.49 -21.67
CA SER A 76 -11.41 7.48 -21.72
C SER A 76 -10.05 6.91 -21.33
N LEU A 77 -9.99 5.80 -20.59
CA LEU A 77 -8.75 5.12 -20.22
C LEU A 77 -8.22 4.30 -21.39
N LEU A 78 -6.96 4.50 -21.79
CA LEU A 78 -6.30 3.68 -22.80
C LEU A 78 -5.41 2.62 -22.16
N CYS A 79 -5.60 1.36 -22.60
CA CYS A 79 -4.73 0.27 -22.22
C CYS A 79 -3.30 0.53 -22.75
N PRO A 80 -2.24 0.44 -21.92
CA PRO A 80 -0.88 0.70 -22.37
C PRO A 80 -0.34 -0.40 -23.30
N GLU A 81 -1.09 -1.49 -23.51
CA GLU A 81 -0.65 -2.65 -24.29
C GLU A 81 -1.36 -2.81 -25.62
N CYS A 82 -2.69 -2.91 -25.60
CA CYS A 82 -3.49 -3.08 -26.82
C CYS A 82 -4.15 -1.78 -27.27
N TYR A 83 -3.99 -0.69 -26.52
CA TYR A 83 -4.57 0.64 -26.81
C TYR A 83 -6.10 0.68 -26.85
N ALA A 84 -6.77 -0.38 -26.40
CA ALA A 84 -8.21 -0.42 -26.27
C ALA A 84 -8.71 0.63 -25.27
N ARG A 85 -9.84 1.26 -25.58
CA ARG A 85 -10.55 2.16 -24.66
C ARG A 85 -11.22 1.37 -23.54
N ASN A 86 -11.16 1.91 -22.34
CA ASN A 86 -11.68 1.33 -21.11
C ASN A 86 -12.34 2.43 -20.28
N ALA A 87 -13.24 2.03 -19.38
CA ALA A 87 -13.79 2.94 -18.39
C ALA A 87 -12.68 3.46 -17.47
N ASP A 88 -12.76 4.70 -17.00
CA ASP A 88 -11.72 5.30 -16.14
C ASP A 88 -11.48 4.51 -14.85
N GLY A 89 -12.50 3.83 -14.33
CA GLY A 89 -12.42 2.97 -13.14
C GLY A 89 -12.14 1.49 -13.42
N ALA A 90 -11.74 1.13 -14.65
CA ALA A 90 -11.42 -0.25 -14.97
C ALA A 90 -10.21 -0.74 -14.16
N ARG A 91 -10.30 -1.95 -13.61
CA ARG A 91 -9.18 -2.68 -13.01
C ARG A 91 -8.49 -3.59 -14.02
N TYR A 92 -9.21 -4.05 -15.04
CA TYR A 92 -8.69 -4.89 -16.11
C TYR A 92 -9.08 -4.31 -17.47
N CYS A 93 -8.23 -4.54 -18.48
CA CYS A 93 -8.56 -4.21 -19.85
C CYS A 93 -9.71 -5.10 -20.34
N ALA A 94 -10.80 -4.48 -20.77
CA ALA A 94 -12.00 -5.14 -21.29
C ALA A 94 -11.75 -5.92 -22.60
N ALA A 95 -10.63 -5.67 -23.27
CA ALA A 95 -10.21 -6.40 -24.46
C ALA A 95 -9.13 -7.46 -24.11
N CYS A 96 -7.90 -7.03 -23.81
CA CYS A 96 -6.77 -7.97 -23.66
C CYS A 96 -6.64 -8.60 -22.27
N GLY A 97 -7.36 -8.09 -21.25
CA GLY A 97 -7.34 -8.64 -19.89
C GLY A 97 -6.16 -8.20 -19.01
N LEU A 98 -5.31 -7.28 -19.48
CA LEU A 98 -4.25 -6.69 -18.66
C LEU A 98 -4.83 -6.06 -17.38
N GLU A 99 -4.28 -6.40 -16.21
CA GLU A 99 -4.60 -5.68 -14.96
C GLU A 99 -3.95 -4.29 -14.98
N PHE A 100 -4.75 -3.25 -14.73
CA PHE A 100 -4.27 -1.88 -14.59
C PHE A 100 -3.75 -1.66 -13.16
N ALA A 101 -2.43 -1.51 -13.06
CA ALA A 101 -1.74 -1.25 -11.81
C ALA A 101 -0.74 -0.09 -11.98
N PRO A 102 -1.21 1.11 -12.39
CA PRO A 102 -0.33 2.22 -12.71
C PRO A 102 0.38 2.77 -11.48
N GLN A 103 1.66 3.09 -11.67
CA GLN A 103 2.52 3.71 -10.68
C GLN A 103 2.66 5.21 -10.99
N PRO A 104 2.90 6.06 -9.99
CA PRO A 104 3.25 7.45 -10.25
C PRO A 104 4.56 7.52 -11.04
N VAL A 105 4.64 8.48 -11.95
CA VAL A 105 5.85 8.72 -12.75
C VAL A 105 7.00 9.13 -11.81
N PRO A 106 8.18 8.52 -11.93
CA PRO A 106 9.33 8.88 -11.11
C PRO A 106 9.68 10.36 -11.28
N GLY A 107 9.87 11.06 -10.17
CA GLY A 107 10.27 12.48 -10.19
C GLY A 107 9.16 13.47 -10.53
N THR A 108 7.91 13.03 -10.76
CA THR A 108 6.77 13.95 -10.83
C THR A 108 6.17 14.13 -9.43
N GLY A 109 6.45 15.28 -8.82
CA GLY A 109 6.05 15.62 -7.45
C GLY A 109 7.15 16.42 -6.76
N ALA A 110 6.79 17.16 -5.70
CA ALA A 110 7.82 17.75 -4.85
C ALA A 110 8.67 16.61 -4.25
N PRO A 111 10.00 16.68 -4.37
CA PRO A 111 10.84 15.64 -3.81
C PRO A 111 10.65 15.56 -2.31
N LEU A 112 10.37 14.37 -1.82
CA LEU A 112 10.30 14.11 -0.39
C LEU A 112 11.70 14.19 0.21
N GLU A 113 11.76 14.66 1.45
CA GLU A 113 12.99 14.72 2.24
C GLU A 113 12.94 13.70 3.38
N CYS A 114 14.09 13.15 3.71
CA CYS A 114 14.24 12.26 4.85
C CYS A 114 13.93 12.99 6.15
N VAL A 115 13.06 12.40 6.97
CA VAL A 115 12.61 12.99 8.24
C VAL A 115 13.71 13.08 9.31
N ASP A 116 14.80 12.32 9.15
CA ASP A 116 15.92 12.32 10.10
C ASP A 116 17.12 13.14 9.63
N CYS A 117 17.46 13.07 8.34
CA CYS A 117 18.69 13.67 7.82
C CYS A 117 18.47 14.72 6.71
N GLY A 118 17.22 15.01 6.34
CA GLY A 118 16.86 16.05 5.35
C GLY A 118 17.27 15.76 3.90
N LYS A 119 17.91 14.63 3.62
CA LYS A 119 18.32 14.28 2.26
C LYS A 119 17.11 13.92 1.40
N ARG A 120 17.16 14.30 0.12
CA ARG A 120 16.18 13.91 -0.89
C ARG A 120 16.03 12.38 -0.92
N LEU A 121 14.78 11.92 -0.81
CA LEU A 121 14.46 10.51 -0.97
C LEU A 121 14.55 10.13 -2.45
N ILE A 122 15.00 8.90 -2.69
CA ILE A 122 15.03 8.29 -4.01
C ILE A 122 13.97 7.20 -4.06
N ASP A 123 13.22 7.13 -5.14
CA ASP A 123 12.27 6.05 -5.26
C ASP A 123 12.96 4.73 -5.61
N ARG A 124 12.55 3.66 -4.94
CA ARG A 124 13.07 2.30 -5.08
C ARG A 124 11.92 1.32 -5.24
N GLY A 125 12.12 0.33 -6.11
CA GLY A 125 11.21 -0.81 -6.24
C GLY A 125 11.61 -1.94 -5.30
N VAL A 126 10.66 -2.42 -4.50
CA VAL A 126 10.75 -3.66 -3.71
C VAL A 126 9.75 -4.66 -4.32
N GLY A 127 10.19 -5.35 -5.36
CA GLY A 127 9.30 -6.05 -6.30
C GLY A 127 8.45 -5.05 -7.10
N ASP A 128 7.13 -5.24 -7.15
CA ASP A 128 6.14 -4.27 -7.67
C ASP A 128 5.73 -3.16 -6.69
N VAL A 129 6.27 -3.11 -5.45
CA VAL A 129 5.95 -2.04 -4.50
C VAL A 129 6.97 -0.94 -4.61
N ILE A 130 6.51 0.31 -4.74
CA ILE A 130 7.38 1.47 -4.75
C ILE A 130 7.44 2.10 -3.37
N VAL A 131 8.66 2.38 -2.92
CA VAL A 131 8.97 3.10 -1.68
C VAL A 131 9.91 4.26 -1.98
N SER A 132 9.88 5.31 -1.18
CA SER A 132 10.90 6.36 -1.24
C SER A 132 11.94 6.09 -0.15
N GLU A 133 13.14 5.69 -0.55
CA GLU A 133 14.27 5.34 0.32
C GLU A 133 15.17 6.55 0.55
N CYS A 134 15.64 6.75 1.79
CA CYS A 134 16.73 7.66 2.06
C CYS A 134 18.07 7.01 1.69
N PRO A 135 18.88 7.60 0.79
CA PRO A 135 20.17 7.01 0.39
C PRO A 135 21.26 7.06 1.47
N ALA A 136 20.98 7.61 2.66
CA ALA A 136 21.96 7.77 3.72
C ALA A 136 21.66 7.00 5.00
N CYS A 137 20.40 7.02 5.47
CA CYS A 137 19.99 6.25 6.63
C CYS A 137 19.17 5.01 6.28
N ASN A 138 18.88 4.76 5.00
CA ASN A 138 18.05 3.65 4.52
C ASN A 138 16.62 3.62 5.09
N GLY A 139 16.14 4.73 5.67
CA GLY A 139 14.73 4.88 6.04
C GLY A 139 13.82 4.85 4.81
N LEU A 140 12.65 4.24 4.96
CA LEU A 140 11.68 4.04 3.89
C LEU A 140 10.40 4.81 4.18
N TRP A 141 9.92 5.53 3.17
CA TRP A 141 8.57 6.07 3.13
C TRP A 141 7.73 5.24 2.16
N VAL A 142 6.57 4.77 2.64
CA VAL A 142 5.59 4.05 1.81
C VAL A 142 4.21 4.62 2.03
N THR A 143 3.44 4.75 0.94
CA THR A 143 2.07 5.27 1.03
C THR A 143 1.16 4.30 1.79
N SER A 144 0.09 4.81 2.39
CA SER A 144 -0.86 3.97 3.15
C SER A 144 -1.42 2.82 2.33
N ALA A 145 -1.63 3.01 1.02
CA ALA A 145 -2.16 2.00 0.12
C ALA A 145 -1.19 0.84 -0.18
N LEU A 146 0.12 1.07 -0.05
CA LEU A 146 1.16 0.11 -0.45
C LEU A 146 1.84 -0.59 0.74
N PHE A 147 1.57 -0.15 1.97
CA PHE A 147 2.25 -0.64 3.17
C PHE A 147 2.07 -2.16 3.38
N ASP A 148 0.84 -2.68 3.30
CA ASP A 148 0.60 -4.12 3.51
C ASP A 148 1.25 -4.98 2.43
N GLN A 149 1.26 -4.50 1.18
CA GLN A 149 1.92 -5.17 0.07
C GLN A 149 3.45 -5.22 0.28
N LEU A 150 4.03 -4.13 0.79
CA LEU A 150 5.45 -4.07 1.15
C LEU A 150 5.79 -5.10 2.23
N VAL A 151 4.95 -5.20 3.28
CA VAL A 151 5.12 -6.18 4.36
C VAL A 151 5.05 -7.60 3.82
N ASN A 152 4.04 -7.93 3.01
CA ASN A 152 3.88 -9.27 2.41
C ASN A 152 5.09 -9.66 1.54
N ARG A 153 5.64 -8.69 0.80
CA ARG A 153 6.88 -8.87 0.02
C ARG A 153 8.07 -9.18 0.90
N ALA A 154 8.26 -8.42 1.97
CA ALA A 154 9.35 -8.63 2.90
C ALA A 154 9.26 -10.02 3.57
N VAL A 155 8.05 -10.45 3.95
CA VAL A 155 7.79 -11.80 4.48
C VAL A 155 8.15 -12.88 3.47
N ALA A 156 7.68 -12.76 2.23
CA ALA A 156 7.96 -13.74 1.18
C ALA A 156 9.46 -13.84 0.89
N ALA A 157 10.13 -12.69 0.69
CA ALA A 157 11.57 -12.65 0.45
C ALA A 157 12.38 -13.25 1.62
N ARG A 158 11.96 -12.97 2.85
CA ARG A 158 12.61 -13.50 4.05
C ARG A 158 12.41 -15.00 4.19
N LYS A 159 11.21 -15.51 3.91
CA LYS A 159 10.92 -16.96 3.90
C LYS A 159 11.80 -17.69 2.90
N SER A 160 11.87 -17.22 1.66
CA SER A 160 12.73 -17.82 0.63
C SER A 160 14.21 -17.77 1.01
N SER A 161 14.66 -16.69 1.65
CA SER A 161 16.04 -16.58 2.15
C SER A 161 16.36 -17.63 3.23
N LEU A 162 15.43 -17.86 4.17
CA LEU A 162 15.57 -18.87 5.21
C LEU A 162 15.59 -20.30 4.64
N GLU A 163 14.72 -20.60 3.68
CA GLU A 163 14.69 -21.88 2.97
C GLU A 163 15.99 -22.11 2.18
N GLY A 164 16.59 -21.05 1.64
CA GLY A 164 17.90 -21.08 0.97
C GLY A 164 19.11 -21.07 1.91
N GLY A 165 18.92 -21.19 3.23
CA GLY A 165 20.00 -21.24 4.21
C GLY A 165 20.73 -19.90 4.43
N VAL A 166 20.17 -18.79 3.96
CA VAL A 166 20.74 -17.45 4.19
C VAL A 166 20.31 -16.95 5.58
N PRO A 167 21.26 -16.71 6.50
CA PRO A 167 20.92 -16.25 7.85
C PRO A 167 20.25 -14.87 7.85
N ALA A 168 19.70 -14.47 9.00
CA ALA A 168 19.21 -13.09 9.16
C ALA A 168 20.34 -12.10 8.89
N PRO A 169 20.07 -11.00 8.14
CA PRO A 169 20.96 -9.86 8.23
C PRO A 169 21.10 -9.48 9.70
N ASN A 170 22.31 -9.15 10.14
CA ASN A 170 22.48 -8.50 11.42
C ASN A 170 21.68 -7.19 11.40
N PRO A 171 20.94 -6.84 12.47
CA PRO A 171 20.33 -5.52 12.60
C PRO A 171 21.40 -4.45 12.31
N ARG A 172 21.11 -3.56 11.37
CA ARG A 172 22.01 -2.47 10.97
C ARG A 172 22.21 -1.49 12.12
N GLU A 173 21.21 -1.35 12.98
CA GLU A 173 21.34 -0.65 14.25
C GLU A 173 21.50 -1.66 15.41
N GLY A 174 22.57 -1.48 16.19
CA GLY A 174 22.79 -2.25 17.40
C GLY A 174 21.56 -2.17 18.32
N ARG A 175 21.28 -3.25 19.06
CA ARG A 175 20.22 -3.31 20.07
C ARG A 175 20.48 -2.30 21.20
N GLY A 176 20.31 -1.01 20.92
CA GLY A 176 20.31 0.03 21.92
C GLY A 176 19.11 -0.16 22.82
N ASN A 177 19.27 0.10 24.11
CA ASN A 177 18.16 0.14 25.05
C ASN A 177 17.08 1.10 24.48
N PRO A 178 15.85 0.63 24.20
CA PRO A 178 14.80 1.48 23.65
C PRO A 178 14.44 2.68 24.56
N LEU A 179 14.84 2.65 25.83
CA LEU A 179 14.70 3.76 26.77
C LEU A 179 15.74 4.88 26.57
N ASN A 180 16.81 4.62 25.81
CA ASN A 180 17.93 5.56 25.59
C ASN A 180 17.86 6.24 24.21
N VAL A 181 16.84 5.93 23.42
CA VAL A 181 16.58 6.62 22.15
C VAL A 181 15.76 7.85 22.48
N GLN A 182 16.31 9.05 22.27
CA GLN A 182 15.52 10.29 22.36
C GLN A 182 14.29 10.15 21.46
N VAL A 183 13.09 10.18 22.05
CA VAL A 183 11.84 10.13 21.29
C VAL A 183 11.72 11.41 20.47
N ARG A 184 12.03 11.33 19.18
CA ARG A 184 11.83 12.42 18.22
C ARG A 184 10.50 12.21 17.52
N TYR A 185 9.59 13.17 17.66
CA TYR A 185 8.35 13.20 16.89
C TYR A 185 8.68 13.66 15.47
N ARG A 186 8.52 12.76 14.50
CA ARG A 186 8.79 13.02 13.09
C ARG A 186 7.61 13.72 12.42
N LYS A 187 7.89 14.59 11.45
CA LYS A 187 6.89 15.22 10.59
C LYS A 187 6.71 14.38 9.32
N CYS A 188 5.49 14.27 8.83
CA CYS A 188 5.20 13.62 7.56
C CYS A 188 5.95 14.34 6.42
N PRO A 189 6.66 13.63 5.54
CA PRO A 189 7.38 14.26 4.43
C PRO A 189 6.44 14.86 3.36
N GLN A 190 5.14 14.53 3.40
CA GLN A 190 4.13 15.06 2.47
C GLN A 190 3.36 16.26 3.04
N CYS A 191 2.77 16.15 4.24
CA CYS A 191 1.93 17.21 4.82
C CYS A 191 2.56 17.98 5.98
N HIS A 192 3.76 17.59 6.42
CA HIS A 192 4.51 18.19 7.51
C HIS A 192 3.81 18.20 8.89
N ARG A 193 2.68 17.50 9.04
CA ARG A 193 2.04 17.23 10.35
C ARG A 193 2.81 16.13 11.09
N HIS A 194 2.70 16.11 12.42
CA HIS A 194 3.33 15.07 13.23
C HIS A 194 2.77 13.69 12.89
N MET A 195 3.66 12.72 12.76
CA MET A 195 3.30 11.31 12.60
C MET A 195 3.09 10.66 13.96
N LEU A 196 2.17 9.71 14.00
CA LEU A 196 1.86 8.96 15.20
C LEU A 196 2.79 7.75 15.29
N ARG A 197 3.65 7.77 16.31
CA ARG A 197 4.53 6.65 16.66
C ARG A 197 3.70 5.50 17.24
N ARG A 198 3.73 4.32 16.60
CA ARG A 198 2.92 3.15 17.00
C ARG A 198 3.75 1.88 17.02
N ASN A 199 3.54 1.04 18.03
CA ASN A 199 3.96 -0.35 17.99
C ASN A 199 3.13 -1.08 16.92
N TRP A 200 3.79 -1.56 15.87
CA TRP A 200 3.16 -2.26 14.77
C TRP A 200 2.48 -3.53 15.28
N ASN A 201 1.20 -3.70 14.95
CA ASN A 201 0.32 -4.72 15.52
C ASN A 201 0.29 -4.80 17.06
N LYS A 202 0.58 -3.69 17.77
CA LYS A 202 0.55 -3.52 19.24
C LYS A 202 1.56 -4.36 20.05
N THR A 203 1.98 -5.52 19.55
CA THR A 203 2.80 -6.50 20.28
C THR A 203 4.11 -6.85 19.59
N SER A 204 4.39 -6.33 18.39
CA SER A 204 5.62 -6.68 17.65
C SER A 204 6.89 -6.10 18.26
N GLY A 205 6.78 -5.00 18.99
CA GLY A 205 7.94 -4.24 19.48
C GLY A 205 8.66 -3.45 18.37
N VAL A 206 8.12 -3.44 17.15
CA VAL A 206 8.59 -2.60 16.03
C VAL A 206 7.79 -1.31 16.04
N VAL A 207 8.45 -0.15 15.96
CA VAL A 207 7.82 1.14 16.27
C VAL A 207 7.85 2.06 15.07
N VAL A 208 6.79 2.00 14.27
CA VAL A 208 6.66 2.76 13.02
C VAL A 208 6.04 4.13 13.26
N ASP A 209 6.34 5.10 12.38
CA ASP A 209 5.74 6.43 12.40
C ASP A 209 4.69 6.57 11.30
N VAL A 210 3.43 6.79 11.69
CA VAL A 210 2.29 6.76 10.76
C VAL A 210 1.69 8.15 10.58
N CYS A 211 1.62 8.62 9.33
CA CYS A 211 0.69 9.66 8.93
C CYS A 211 -0.64 9.03 8.51
N HIS A 212 -1.73 9.39 9.19
CA HIS A 212 -3.06 8.83 8.92
C HIS A 212 -3.53 9.04 7.47
N GLU A 213 -3.14 10.14 6.83
CA GLU A 213 -3.61 10.51 5.49
C GLU A 213 -2.71 9.97 4.38
N HIS A 214 -1.41 9.80 4.65
CA HIS A 214 -0.41 9.77 3.59
C HIS A 214 0.40 8.47 3.53
N GLY A 215 0.86 7.97 4.67
CA GLY A 215 1.77 6.83 4.67
C GLY A 215 2.49 6.57 5.98
N THR A 216 3.43 5.64 5.91
CA THR A 216 4.21 5.15 7.03
C THR A 216 5.68 5.35 6.73
N TRP A 217 6.41 5.86 7.72
CA TRP A 217 7.87 5.86 7.76
C TRP A 217 8.37 4.63 8.52
N LEU A 218 9.35 3.96 7.95
CA LEU A 218 10.05 2.79 8.50
C LEU A 218 11.54 3.13 8.60
N ASP A 219 12.15 2.85 9.74
CA ASP A 219 13.61 2.89 9.85
C ASP A 219 14.28 1.68 9.17
N ALA A 220 15.60 1.73 8.99
CA ALA A 220 16.38 0.85 8.12
C ALA A 220 16.24 -0.67 8.36
N ASP A 221 15.76 -1.07 9.53
CA ASP A 221 15.58 -2.47 9.95
C ASP A 221 14.12 -2.82 10.30
N GLU A 222 13.19 -1.87 10.27
CA GLU A 222 11.85 -2.10 10.79
C GLU A 222 11.03 -3.03 9.91
N LEU A 223 11.21 -2.96 8.59
CA LEU A 223 10.53 -3.84 7.66
C LEU A 223 10.96 -5.30 7.84
N GLU A 224 12.26 -5.54 8.01
CA GLU A 224 12.85 -6.86 8.28
C GLU A 224 12.37 -7.39 9.64
N ARG A 225 12.28 -6.53 10.66
CA ARG A 225 11.76 -6.91 11.98
C ARG A 225 10.27 -7.26 11.93
N ILE A 226 9.47 -6.52 11.17
CA ILE A 226 8.06 -6.87 10.91
C ILE A 226 7.97 -8.25 10.25
N ALA A 227 8.74 -8.49 9.19
CA ALA A 227 8.75 -9.78 8.49
C ALA A 227 9.17 -10.93 9.43
N GLY A 228 10.21 -10.72 10.24
CA GLY A 228 10.67 -11.68 11.25
C GLY A 228 9.61 -12.01 12.30
N TYR A 229 8.90 -11.00 12.81
CA TYR A 229 7.81 -11.19 13.78
C TYR A 229 6.64 -11.99 13.20
N ILE A 230 6.29 -11.77 11.94
CA ILE A 230 5.24 -12.55 11.26
C ILE A 230 5.68 -14.01 11.12
N LEU A 231 6.90 -14.24 10.62
CA LEU A 231 7.44 -15.59 10.40
C LEU A 231 7.66 -16.38 11.69
N SER A 232 7.89 -15.71 12.82
CA SER A 232 7.95 -16.36 14.13
C SER A 232 6.56 -16.72 14.71
N GLY A 233 5.47 -16.48 13.97
CA GLY A 233 4.11 -16.73 14.43
C GLY A 233 3.55 -15.64 15.36
N GLY A 234 4.20 -14.47 15.44
CA GLY A 234 3.84 -13.40 16.37
C GLY A 234 2.40 -12.91 16.22
N LEU A 235 1.86 -12.90 15.00
CA LEU A 235 0.46 -12.54 14.75
C LEU A 235 -0.53 -13.49 15.45
N ALA A 236 -0.30 -14.79 15.34
CA ALA A 236 -1.16 -15.81 15.96
C ALA A 236 -1.06 -15.76 17.49
N GLU A 237 0.14 -15.50 18.02
CA GLU A 237 0.32 -15.31 19.46
C GLU A 237 -0.39 -14.06 19.98
N ALA A 238 -0.29 -12.94 19.26
CA ALA A 238 -0.98 -11.70 19.61
C ALA A 238 -2.51 -11.89 19.64
N GLN A 239 -3.05 -12.63 18.66
CA GLN A 239 -4.48 -12.97 18.62
C GLN A 239 -4.90 -13.85 19.79
N ARG A 240 -4.14 -14.90 20.12
CA ARG A 240 -4.41 -15.74 21.30
C ARG A 240 -4.42 -14.91 22.57
N ARG A 241 -3.42 -14.05 22.76
CA ARG A 241 -3.35 -13.15 23.92
C ARG A 241 -4.54 -12.19 23.97
N GLU A 242 -4.96 -11.61 22.85
CA GLU A 242 -6.13 -10.73 22.81
C GLU A 242 -7.43 -11.48 23.12
N ALA A 243 -7.59 -12.72 22.63
CA ALA A 243 -8.73 -13.57 22.95
C ALA A 243 -8.74 -14.03 24.43
N GLU A 244 -7.55 -14.22 25.00
CA GLU A 244 -7.34 -14.56 26.41
C GLU A 244 -7.40 -13.35 27.34
N ARG A 245 -7.43 -12.10 26.82
CA ARG A 245 -7.56 -10.90 27.65
C ARG A 245 -8.91 -10.97 28.37
N PRO A 246 -8.91 -11.00 29.71
CA PRO A 246 -10.16 -10.93 30.46
C PRO A 246 -10.93 -9.70 30.02
N SER A 247 -12.19 -9.87 29.63
CA SER A 247 -13.07 -8.72 29.47
C SER A 247 -13.16 -8.10 30.86
N TYR A 248 -12.55 -6.93 31.06
CA TYR A 248 -12.83 -6.13 32.23
C TYR A 248 -14.29 -5.73 32.10
N ALA A 249 -15.18 -6.46 32.78
CA ALA A 249 -16.53 -5.99 33.01
C ALA A 249 -16.38 -4.61 33.63
N THR A 250 -16.85 -3.59 32.92
CA THR A 250 -16.93 -2.23 33.45
C THR A 250 -17.59 -2.35 34.84
N PRO A 251 -16.91 -2.03 35.95
CA PRO A 251 -17.57 -2.06 37.23
C PRO A 251 -18.79 -1.14 37.14
N ALA A 252 -19.94 -1.65 37.57
CA ALA A 252 -21.18 -0.89 37.60
C ALA A 252 -20.92 0.46 38.26
N SER A 253 -21.35 1.53 37.59
CA SER A 253 -21.04 2.93 37.89
C SER A 253 -21.03 3.24 39.39
N SER A 254 -19.85 3.52 39.94
CA SER A 254 -19.72 4.55 40.96
C SER A 254 -19.34 5.84 40.23
N GLN A 255 -20.18 6.88 40.39
CA GLN A 255 -19.97 8.17 39.75
C GLN A 255 -18.60 8.74 40.14
N PRO A 256 -17.79 9.26 39.19
CA PRO A 256 -16.60 10.00 39.56
C PRO A 256 -16.99 11.33 40.25
N PRO A 257 -16.20 11.83 41.20
CA PRO A 257 -16.38 13.16 41.77
C PRO A 257 -16.40 14.20 40.64
N VAL A 258 -17.34 15.14 40.73
CA VAL A 258 -17.65 16.15 39.72
C VAL A 258 -16.51 17.18 39.66
N GLU A 259 -15.49 16.96 38.81
CA GLU A 259 -14.60 18.05 38.39
C GLU A 259 -13.82 17.83 37.07
N LEU A 260 -14.33 17.03 36.13
CA LEU A 260 -13.69 16.89 34.81
C LEU A 260 -14.67 16.73 33.64
N THR A 261 -15.90 17.22 33.80
CA THR A 261 -16.97 17.04 32.80
C THR A 261 -16.97 18.11 31.69
N ARG A 262 -16.05 19.08 31.68
CA ARG A 262 -16.15 20.23 30.76
C ARG A 262 -15.27 20.18 29.50
N VAL A 263 -14.44 19.16 29.28
CA VAL A 263 -13.50 19.16 28.13
C VAL A 263 -13.77 18.06 27.08
N LEU A 264 -14.55 17.02 27.38
CA LEU A 264 -14.71 15.87 26.46
C LEU A 264 -15.96 15.88 25.56
N MET A 265 -16.61 17.03 25.36
CA MET A 265 -17.81 17.12 24.50
C MET A 265 -17.57 17.74 23.11
N GLN A 266 -16.33 17.78 22.59
CA GLN A 266 -16.08 18.38 21.26
C GLN A 266 -15.43 17.49 20.18
N THR A 267 -15.16 16.20 20.42
CA THR A 267 -14.61 15.35 19.34
C THR A 267 -15.24 13.98 19.30
N ASN A 268 -16.52 13.92 18.90
CA ASN A 268 -17.19 12.69 18.51
C ASN A 268 -17.57 12.75 17.03
N ARG A 269 -16.63 12.40 16.14
CA ARG A 269 -16.89 11.94 14.77
C ARG A 269 -15.73 11.04 14.34
N GLY A 270 -16.03 9.76 14.10
CA GLY A 270 -15.07 8.83 13.48
C GLY A 270 -15.11 7.37 13.94
N ARG A 271 -16.11 6.95 14.72
CA ARG A 271 -16.21 5.59 15.29
C ARG A 271 -16.72 4.51 14.31
N GLN A 272 -16.75 4.76 13.00
CA GLN A 272 -17.23 3.79 12.01
C GLN A 272 -16.10 3.45 11.04
N ARG A 273 -15.56 2.23 11.19
CA ARG A 273 -15.00 1.36 10.12
C ARG A 273 -14.29 0.10 10.64
N TYR A 274 -14.57 -0.32 11.88
CA TYR A 274 -14.03 -1.58 12.44
C TYR A 274 -14.66 -2.86 11.86
N GLU A 275 -15.65 -2.76 10.97
CA GLU A 275 -16.35 -3.93 10.40
C GLU A 275 -15.70 -4.49 9.11
N LEU A 276 -14.74 -3.80 8.49
CA LEU A 276 -14.10 -4.26 7.23
C LEU A 276 -12.84 -5.11 7.45
N PHE A 277 -12.35 -5.25 8.68
CA PHE A 277 -11.13 -6.01 8.98
C PHE A 277 -11.43 -7.48 9.30
N GLU A 278 -12.59 -7.77 9.92
CA GLU A 278 -13.03 -9.14 10.20
C GLU A 278 -13.27 -9.95 8.92
N SER A 279 -13.79 -9.32 7.84
CA SER A 279 -14.07 -10.01 6.58
C SER A 279 -12.82 -10.46 5.80
N PHE A 280 -11.65 -9.88 6.06
CA PHE A 280 -10.40 -10.24 5.39
C PHE A 280 -9.69 -11.42 6.06
N VAL A 281 -9.83 -11.55 7.38
CA VAL A 281 -9.29 -12.70 8.13
C VAL A 281 -10.01 -14.00 7.75
N ASP A 282 -11.31 -13.91 7.46
CA ASP A 282 -12.06 -15.07 6.95
C ASP A 282 -11.68 -15.46 5.51
N PHE A 283 -11.26 -14.50 4.67
CA PHE A 283 -10.73 -14.78 3.33
C PHE A 283 -9.38 -15.53 3.38
N LEU A 284 -8.51 -15.18 4.34
CA LEU A 284 -7.24 -15.88 4.54
C LEU A 284 -7.43 -17.30 5.10
N ARG A 285 -8.47 -17.55 5.91
CA ARG A 285 -8.86 -18.91 6.37
C ARG A 285 -9.30 -19.80 5.21
N ALA A 286 -10.00 -19.27 4.21
CA ALA A 286 -10.49 -20.05 3.06
C ALA A 286 -9.37 -20.41 2.05
N SER A 287 -8.28 -19.64 2.03
CA SER A 287 -7.20 -19.76 1.04
C SER A 287 -6.07 -20.71 1.47
N LEU A 288 -5.97 -21.01 2.77
CA LEU A 288 -4.95 -21.89 3.36
C LEU A 288 -5.50 -23.28 3.71
N GLY A 289 -6.77 -23.54 3.36
CA GLY A 289 -7.47 -24.81 3.58
C GLY A 289 -7.93 -25.46 2.29
N ARG A 290 -7.02 -25.63 1.31
CA ARG A 290 -7.06 -26.66 0.25
C ARG A 290 -5.64 -26.98 -0.20
#